data_AF-A0A258H0Z2-F1
#
_entry.id   AF-A0A258H0Z2-F1
#
_cell.length_a   1.000
_cell.length_b   1.000
_cell.length_c   1.000
_cell.angle_alpha   90.00
_cell.angle_beta   90.00
_cell.angle_gamma   90.00
#
_symmetry.space_group_name_H-M   'P 1'
#
loop_
_entity.id
_entity.type
_entity.pdbx_description
1 polymer ?
#
loop_
_entity_poly.entity_id
_entity_poly.type
_entity_poly.pdbx_seq_one_letter_code
_entity_poly.pdbx_strand_id
1 'polypeptide(L)' 'MRVLIEALHIAAGIAVALLIGALASWAYPLAQGDVWLVTGTAILCIIVMGVGPMRRAMWLQRNPQGGEGGGDA' A
#
# COMPACT_ATOMS: atom_id res chain seq x y z
N MET A 1 -12.48 -10.18 5.24
CA MET A 1 -12.46 -8.93 4.43
C MET A 1 -11.40 -7.90 4.88
N ARG A 2 -10.26 -8.31 5.50
CA ARG A 2 -9.17 -7.36 5.86
C ARG A 2 -8.33 -6.91 4.67
N VAL A 3 -8.09 -7.83 3.72
CA VAL A 3 -7.23 -7.59 2.55
C VAL A 3 -7.76 -6.45 1.68
N LEU A 4 -9.09 -6.36 1.52
CA LEU A 4 -9.74 -5.30 0.72
C LEU A 4 -9.60 -3.92 1.37
N ILE A 5 -9.68 -3.85 2.71
CA ILE A 5 -9.50 -2.62 3.49
C ILE A 5 -8.04 -2.18 3.51
N GLU A 6 -7.10 -3.12 3.57
CA GLU A 6 -5.66 -2.85 3.47
C GLU A 6 -5.30 -2.32 2.07
N ALA A 7 -5.84 -2.94 1.01
CA ALA A 7 -5.69 -2.43 -0.35
C ALA A 7 -6.31 -1.02 -0.51
N LEU A 8 -7.46 -0.77 0.12
CA LEU A 8 -8.10 0.55 0.12
C LEU A 8 -7.24 1.61 0.82
N HIS A 9 -6.55 1.26 1.92
CA HIS A 9 -5.63 2.17 2.60
C HIS A 9 -4.42 2.53 1.75
N ILE A 10 -3.84 1.56 1.03
CA ILE A 10 -2.75 1.81 0.08
C ILE A 10 -3.25 2.72 -1.05
N ALA A 11 -4.42 2.42 -1.61
CA ALA A 11 -5.04 3.23 -2.65
C ALA A 11 -5.34 4.66 -2.17
N ALA A 12 -5.81 4.83 -0.93
CA ALA A 12 -6.07 6.13 -0.32
C ALA A 12 -4.76 6.93 -0.13
N GLY A 13 -3.69 6.29 0.31
CA GLY A 13 -2.37 6.93 0.42
C GLY A 13 -1.86 7.44 -0.94
N ILE A 14 -1.97 6.62 -1.98
CA ILE A 14 -1.59 7.00 -3.36
C ILE A 14 -2.45 8.16 -3.86
N ALA A 15 -3.76 8.12 -3.62
CA ALA A 15 -4.69 9.18 -4.02
C ALA A 15 -4.35 10.52 -3.35
N VAL A 16 -4.04 10.51 -2.04
CA VAL A 16 -3.61 11.72 -1.31
C VAL A 16 -2.28 12.25 -1.84
N ALA A 17 -1.31 11.37 -2.12
CA ALA A 17 -0.02 11.78 -2.67
C ALA A 17 -0.18 12.46 -4.04
N LEU A 18 -1.02 11.89 -4.91
CA LEU A 18 -1.33 12.47 -6.22
C LEU A 18 -2.06 13.82 -6.10
N LEU A 19 -3.00 13.94 -5.14
CA LEU A 19 -3.72 15.19 -4.90
C LEU A 19 -2.74 16.31 -4.50
N ILE A 20 -1.85 16.03 -3.55
CA ILE A 20 -0.86 16.99 -3.07
C ILE A 20 0.14 17.35 -4.17
N GLY A 21 0.64 16.36 -4.92
CA GLY A 21 1.53 16.60 -6.06
C GLY A 21 0.88 17.47 -7.15
N ALA A 22 -0.40 17.20 -7.47
CA ALA A 22 -1.16 17.99 -8.42
C ALA A 22 -1.35 19.44 -7.93
N LEU A 23 -1.77 19.64 -6.67
CA LEU A 23 -1.93 20.96 -6.05
C LEU A 23 -0.61 21.76 -6.04
N ALA A 24 0.50 21.11 -5.67
CA ALA A 24 1.82 21.74 -5.65
C ALA A 24 2.29 22.11 -7.07
N SER A 25 2.08 21.23 -8.05
CA SER A 25 2.44 21.47 -9.45
C SER A 25 1.65 22.62 -10.08
N TRP A 26 0.44 22.88 -9.57
CA TRP A 26 -0.43 23.97 -10.00
C TRP A 26 -0.02 25.32 -9.38
N ALA A 27 0.41 25.30 -8.12
CA ALA A 27 0.86 26.50 -7.40
C ALA A 27 2.23 27.01 -7.89
N TYR A 28 3.15 26.12 -8.28
CA TYR A 28 4.49 26.51 -8.71
C TYR A 28 4.95 25.75 -9.96
N PRO A 29 4.55 26.20 -11.17
CA PRO A 29 4.80 25.49 -12.42
C PRO A 29 6.28 25.37 -12.79
N LEU A 30 7.15 26.22 -12.24
CA LEU A 30 8.59 26.19 -12.52
C LEU A 30 9.31 25.00 -11.86
N ALA A 31 8.78 24.47 -10.75
CA ALA A 31 9.36 23.32 -10.05
C ALA A 31 8.56 22.01 -10.27
N GLN A 32 7.74 21.92 -11.33
CA GLN A 32 6.93 20.72 -11.58
C GLN A 32 7.76 19.44 -11.62
N GLY A 33 8.97 19.50 -12.18
CA GLY A 33 9.87 18.36 -12.24
C GLY A 33 10.15 17.77 -10.85
N ASP A 34 10.60 18.59 -9.91
CA ASP A 34 10.91 18.16 -8.54
C ASP A 34 9.67 17.69 -7.78
N VAL A 35 8.54 18.38 -7.97
CA VAL A 35 7.26 18.01 -7.35
C VAL A 35 6.82 16.61 -7.77
N TRP A 36 6.91 16.30 -9.07
CA TRP A 36 6.57 14.97 -9.57
C TRP A 36 7.57 13.90 -9.13
N LEU A 37 8.86 14.24 -9.02
CA LEU A 37 9.90 13.34 -8.51
C LEU A 37 9.62 12.93 -7.06
N VAL A 38 9.32 13.90 -6.19
CA VAL A 38 8.97 13.64 -4.79
C VAL A 38 7.63 12.91 -4.69
N THR A 39 6.64 13.28 -5.50
CA THR A 39 5.34 12.60 -5.53
C THR A 39 5.49 11.13 -5.91
N GLY A 40 6.26 10.82 -6.96
CA GLY A 40 6.57 9.45 -7.37
C GLY A 40 7.32 8.68 -6.28
N THR A 41 8.28 9.33 -5.62
CA THR A 41 9.02 8.73 -4.49
C THR A 41 8.11 8.42 -3.31
N ALA A 42 7.19 9.33 -2.97
CA ALA A 42 6.21 9.13 -1.91
C ALA A 42 5.27 7.94 -2.22
N ILE A 43 4.78 7.85 -3.47
CA ILE A 43 3.98 6.71 -3.95
C ILE A 43 4.77 5.40 -3.81
N LEU A 44 6.05 5.39 -4.17
CA LEU A 44 6.91 4.22 -4.01
C LEU A 44 7.02 3.80 -2.53
N CYS A 45 7.23 4.74 -1.61
CA CYS A 45 7.27 4.47 -0.18
C CYS A 45 5.94 3.88 0.33
N ILE A 46 4.80 4.42 -0.11
CA ILE A 46 3.46 3.92 0.24
C ILE A 46 3.30 2.47 -0.21
N ILE A 47 3.70 2.15 -1.45
CA ILE A 47 3.66 0.79 -1.98
C ILE A 47 4.55 -0.13 -1.14
N VAL A 48 5.82 0.23 -0.90
CA VAL A 48 6.78 -0.57 -0.13
C VAL A 48 6.27 -0.85 1.28
N MET A 49 5.71 0.15 1.97
CA MET A 49 5.10 -0.04 3.29
C MET A 49 3.87 -0.96 3.23
N GLY A 50 3.08 -0.89 2.14
CA GLY A 50 1.92 -1.73 1.90
C GLY A 50 2.22 -3.21 1.60
N VAL A 51 3.43 -3.56 1.15
CA VAL A 51 3.82 -4.95 0.84
C VAL A 51 3.91 -5.82 2.12
N GLY A 52 4.30 -5.24 3.26
CA GLY A 52 4.44 -5.96 4.54
C GLY A 52 3.15 -6.66 5.01
N PRO A 53 2.01 -5.94 5.09
CA PRO A 53 0.69 -6.51 5.36
C PRO A 53 0.31 -7.64 4.40
N MET A 54 0.54 -7.44 3.10
CA MET A 54 0.18 -8.41 2.05
C MET A 54 0.98 -9.71 2.17
N ARG A 55 2.28 -9.62 2.51
CA ARG A 55 3.13 -10.79 2.82
C ARG A 55 2.64 -11.54 4.06
N ARG A 56 2.19 -10.83 5.10
CA ARG A 56 1.67 -11.44 6.34
C ARG A 56 0.33 -12.13 6.12
N ALA A 57 -0.57 -11.54 5.32
CA ALA A 57 -1.83 -12.15 4.93
C ALA A 57 -1.63 -13.41 4.07
N MET A 58 -0.70 -13.37 3.10
CA MET A 58 -0.35 -14.55 2.30
C MET A 58 0.27 -15.69 3.12
N TRP A 59 1.04 -15.38 4.16
CA TRP A 59 1.58 -16.38 5.10
C TRP A 59 0.48 -17.06 5.92
N LEU A 60 -0.49 -16.28 6.43
CA LEU A 60 -1.66 -16.80 7.15
C LEU A 60 -2.55 -17.67 6.25
N GLN A 61 -2.62 -17.37 4.95
CA GLN A 61 -3.39 -18.15 3.99
C GLN A 61 -2.69 -19.43 3.50
N ARG A 62 -1.35 -19.46 3.50
CA ARG A 62 -0.55 -20.61 3.02
C ARG A 62 -0.48 -21.79 4.00
N ASN A 63 -0.91 -21.61 5.25
CA ASN A 63 -0.99 -22.68 6.24
C ASN A 63 -2.44 -22.96 6.70
N PRO A 64 -3.33 -23.53 5.84
CA PRO A 64 -4.66 -23.96 6.30
C PRO A 64 -4.65 -25.28 7.08
N GLN A 65 -3.56 -26.07 7.06
CA GLN A 65 -3.54 -27.47 7.51
C GLN A 65 -2.96 -27.68 8.92
N GLY A 66 -3.25 -26.78 9.86
CA GLY A 66 -2.90 -26.98 11.28
C GLY A 66 -4.04 -27.50 12.16
N GLY A 67 -5.25 -27.70 11.60
CA GLY A 67 -6.48 -27.88 12.40
C GLY A 67 -7.25 -29.18 12.23
N GLU A 68 -6.87 -30.09 11.32
CA GLU A 68 -7.69 -31.29 11.01
C GLU A 68 -6.88 -32.61 11.02
N GLY A 69 -5.83 -32.72 11.84
CA GLY A 69 -4.83 -33.80 11.69
C GLY A 69 -4.42 -34.60 12.92
N GLY A 70 -5.21 -34.65 14.00
CA GLY A 70 -4.97 -35.58 15.13
C GLY A 70 -5.73 -35.14 16.38
N GLY A 71 -6.39 -35.99 17.16
CA GLY A 71 -6.41 -37.44 17.15
C GLY A 71 -6.42 -37.93 18.60
N ASP A 72 -7.55 -37.76 19.30
CA ASP A 72 -7.84 -38.40 20.58
C ASP A 72 -9.25 -39.00 20.42
N ALA A 73 -9.45 -40.28 20.05
CA ALA A 73 -9.17 -41.51 20.80
C ALA A 73 -9.92 -41.55 22.14
#